data_AF-A0A7S4SS00-F1
#
_entry.id   AF-A0A7S4SS00-F1
#
_cell.length_a   1.000
_cell.length_b   1.000
_cell.length_c   1.000
_cell.angle_alpha   90.00
_cell.angle_beta   90.00
_cell.angle_gamma   90.00
#
_symmetry.space_group_name_H-M   'P 1'
#
loop_
_entity.id
_entity.type
_entity.pdbx_description
1 polymer ?
#
loop_
_entity_poly.entity_id
_entity_poly.type
_entity_poly.pdbx_seq_one_letter_code
_entity_poly.pdbx_strand_id
1 'polypeptide(L)'
;TYRLMAGVSDVAMWTAAQLVVALVMMGSAGVLSLLPQLLSHRSVSAMSSFISALLAAFIALGDYAKEGTHEHRGHILATCTFWCAFDLQPRMNAVRMATVFASLVFQANAANEASLGFGIVFAAFYLLLFGIHNMFMKIVRLEIHAMDSGNELSAVKILLGTICDVVVELDSNLRFMQHSPGLAGVLLHGASHSIQGASLQDFLHGEDAQQEILRRLACSSEAATAADVFHAKMRDATGGSVAMELFSVAFHGSDNRRRHLLGMREFTDVAPVMRPLERRWEPAQPPPVVSPRWHGTPAAPEQGEIDAQPPSRASS
;
A
#
# COMPACT_ATOMS: atom_id res chain seq x y z
N THR A 1 41.88 -43.40 28.77
CA THR A 1 42.27 -42.31 27.85
C THR A 1 41.53 -42.34 26.53
N TYR A 2 41.49 -43.45 25.77
CA TYR A 2 40.73 -43.52 24.49
C TYR A 2 39.21 -43.23 24.59
N ARG A 3 38.53 -43.64 25.68
CA ARG A 3 37.11 -43.29 25.92
C ARG A 3 36.85 -41.80 26.22
N LEU A 4 37.85 -41.07 26.73
CA LEU A 4 37.72 -39.65 27.05
C LEU A 4 37.93 -38.77 25.81
N MET A 5 38.72 -39.22 24.83
CA MET A 5 38.89 -38.47 23.57
C MET A 5 37.73 -38.65 22.59
N ALA A 6 37.07 -39.81 22.59
CA ALA A 6 35.88 -40.04 21.75
C ALA A 6 34.67 -39.16 22.15
N GLY A 7 34.54 -38.82 23.43
CA GLY A 7 33.44 -37.95 23.90
C GLY A 7 33.59 -36.49 23.51
N VAL A 8 34.81 -36.00 23.29
CA VAL A 8 35.07 -34.58 22.96
C VAL A 8 34.77 -34.29 21.48
N SER A 9 35.03 -35.25 20.58
CA SER A 9 34.72 -35.09 19.15
C SER A 9 33.22 -35.06 18.86
N ASP A 10 32.42 -35.83 19.62
CA ASP A 10 30.96 -35.85 19.43
C ASP A 10 30.29 -34.54 19.86
N VAL A 11 30.76 -33.93 20.94
CA VAL A 11 30.23 -32.65 21.42
C VAL A 11 30.58 -31.52 20.45
N ALA A 12 31.81 -31.49 19.92
CA ALA A 12 32.24 -30.49 18.94
C ALA A 12 31.49 -30.59 17.60
N MET A 13 31.18 -31.83 17.16
CA MET A 13 30.40 -32.06 15.96
C MET A 13 28.94 -31.60 16.14
N TRP A 14 28.35 -31.83 17.31
CA TRP A 14 27.00 -31.37 17.63
C TRP A 14 26.88 -29.86 17.72
N THR A 15 27.85 -29.18 18.33
CA THR A 15 27.86 -27.71 18.41
C THR A 15 28.06 -27.08 17.03
N ALA A 16 28.91 -27.66 16.18
CA ALA A 16 29.06 -27.23 14.80
C ALA A 16 27.76 -27.38 13.99
N ALA A 17 27.06 -28.51 14.14
CA ALA A 17 25.77 -28.75 13.49
C ALA A 17 24.70 -27.73 13.91
N GLN A 18 24.59 -27.43 15.21
CA GLN A 18 23.67 -26.40 15.71
C GLN A 18 24.01 -25.01 15.18
N LEU A 19 25.30 -24.67 15.07
CA LEU A 19 25.75 -23.38 14.56
C LEU A 19 25.42 -23.20 13.07
N VAL A 20 25.53 -24.27 12.28
CA VAL A 20 25.13 -24.28 10.86
C VAL A 20 23.63 -24.07 10.72
N VAL A 21 22.81 -24.77 11.50
CA VAL A 21 21.35 -24.57 11.48
C VAL A 21 20.99 -23.14 11.87
N ALA A 22 21.61 -22.59 12.92
CA ALA A 22 21.41 -21.20 13.32
C ALA A 22 21.80 -20.21 12.22
N LEU A 23 22.93 -20.41 11.53
CA LEU A 23 23.37 -19.57 10.41
C LEU A 23 22.43 -19.66 9.21
N VAL A 24 21.90 -20.84 8.87
CA VAL A 24 20.92 -21.02 7.79
C VAL A 24 19.61 -20.31 8.13
N MET A 25 19.15 -20.40 9.38
CA MET A 25 17.95 -19.71 9.85
C MET A 25 18.13 -18.18 9.82
N MET A 26 19.25 -17.66 10.32
CA MET A 26 19.56 -16.23 10.26
C MET A 26 19.76 -15.74 8.81
N GLY A 27 20.40 -16.53 7.96
CA GLY A 27 20.59 -16.22 6.55
C GLY A 27 19.25 -16.14 5.81
N SER A 28 18.35 -17.10 6.03
CA SER A 28 17.02 -17.09 5.42
C SER A 28 16.17 -15.89 5.87
N ALA A 29 16.23 -15.52 7.16
CA ALA A 29 15.59 -14.32 7.69
C ALA A 29 16.19 -13.01 7.12
N GLY A 30 17.51 -12.95 6.93
CA GLY A 30 18.19 -11.80 6.33
C GLY A 30 17.92 -11.64 4.83
N VAL A 31 17.80 -12.73 4.10
CA VAL A 31 17.40 -12.69 2.67
C VAL A 31 15.95 -12.21 2.53
N LEU A 32 15.07 -12.63 3.44
CA LEU A 32 13.68 -12.17 3.49
C LEU A 32 13.53 -10.69 3.83
N SER A 33 14.41 -10.13 4.68
CA SER A 33 14.36 -8.70 5.01
C SER A 33 14.91 -7.80 3.89
N LEU A 34 15.76 -8.33 3.01
CA LEU A 34 16.32 -7.59 1.88
C LEU A 34 15.41 -7.55 0.65
N LEU A 35 14.39 -8.41 0.57
CA LEU A 35 13.51 -8.53 -0.57
C LEU A 35 12.03 -8.47 -0.17
N PRO A 36 11.55 -7.31 0.33
CA PRO A 36 10.16 -7.14 0.76
C PRO A 36 9.14 -7.35 -0.37
N GLN A 37 9.57 -7.18 -1.63
CA GLN A 37 8.74 -7.40 -2.81
C GLN A 37 8.38 -8.87 -3.06
N LEU A 38 9.10 -9.81 -2.45
CA LEU A 38 8.79 -11.24 -2.56
C LEU A 38 7.82 -11.74 -1.48
N LEU A 39 7.50 -10.92 -0.46
CA LEU A 39 6.58 -11.25 0.65
C LEU A 39 5.11 -11.24 0.22
N SER A 40 4.76 -11.93 -0.86
CA SER A 40 3.37 -12.33 -1.06
C SER A 40 2.98 -13.28 0.07
N HIS A 41 1.76 -13.18 0.61
CA HIS A 41 1.27 -14.04 1.71
C HIS A 41 1.47 -15.55 1.44
N ARG A 42 1.50 -15.96 0.16
CA ARG A 42 1.79 -17.35 -0.23
C ARG A 42 3.26 -17.73 -0.10
N SER A 43 4.19 -16.80 -0.35
CA SER A 43 5.63 -17.06 -0.24
C SER A 43 6.08 -17.29 1.21
N VAL A 44 5.48 -16.54 2.15
CA VAL A 44 5.81 -16.62 3.58
C VAL A 44 5.38 -17.96 4.15
N SER A 45 4.20 -18.44 3.76
CA SER A 45 3.73 -19.78 4.10
C SER A 45 4.64 -20.87 3.53
N ALA A 46 5.02 -20.78 2.25
CA ALA A 46 5.87 -21.77 1.61
C ALA A 46 7.27 -21.83 2.22
N MET A 47 7.87 -20.67 2.55
CA MET A 47 9.17 -20.61 3.22
C MET A 47 9.11 -21.12 4.66
N SER A 48 8.05 -20.79 5.42
CA SER A 48 7.85 -21.35 6.77
C SER A 48 7.80 -22.88 6.71
N SER A 49 7.03 -23.45 5.78
CA SER A 49 6.95 -24.90 5.59
C SER A 49 8.28 -25.51 5.14
N PHE A 50 9.05 -24.82 4.28
CA PHE A 50 10.36 -25.30 3.85
C PHE A 50 11.39 -25.31 4.99
N ILE A 51 11.40 -24.25 5.80
CA ILE A 51 12.26 -24.16 6.99
C ILE A 51 11.89 -25.24 8.00
N SER A 52 10.61 -25.43 8.29
CA SER A 52 10.12 -26.50 9.17
C SER A 52 10.51 -27.90 8.65
N ALA A 53 10.40 -28.13 7.33
CA ALA A 53 10.79 -29.39 6.71
C ALA A 53 12.31 -29.65 6.79
N LEU A 54 13.13 -28.62 6.57
CA LEU A 54 14.59 -28.73 6.72
C LEU A 54 14.98 -29.03 8.16
N LEU A 55 14.34 -28.39 9.14
CA LEU A 55 14.61 -28.63 10.55
C LEU A 55 14.20 -30.05 10.96
N ALA A 56 13.04 -30.52 10.49
CA ALA A 56 12.57 -31.88 10.73
C ALA A 56 13.51 -32.93 10.11
N ALA A 57 13.96 -32.71 8.87
CA ALA A 57 14.94 -33.57 8.21
C ALA A 57 16.26 -33.63 8.99
N PHE A 58 16.72 -32.49 9.51
CA PHE A 58 17.95 -32.42 10.28
C PHE A 58 17.86 -33.17 11.61
N ILE A 59 16.72 -33.07 12.31
CA ILE A 59 16.45 -33.85 13.53
C ILE A 59 16.44 -35.36 13.21
N ALA A 60 15.82 -35.77 12.11
CA ALA A 60 15.79 -37.17 11.68
C ALA A 60 17.18 -37.71 11.31
N LEU A 61 18.02 -36.90 10.66
CA LEU A 61 19.41 -37.24 10.33
C LEU A 61 20.30 -37.38 11.59
N GLY A 62 20.08 -36.56 12.61
CA GLY A 62 20.77 -36.69 13.90
C GLY A 62 20.45 -37.98 14.64
N ASP A 63 19.24 -38.52 14.46
CA ASP A 63 18.77 -39.76 15.10
C ASP A 63 19.38 -41.00 14.44
N TYR A 64 19.58 -40.98 13.11
CA TYR A 64 20.22 -42.06 12.37
C TYR A 64 21.69 -42.28 12.77
N ALA A 65 22.35 -41.25 13.32
CA ALA A 65 23.75 -41.34 13.73
C ALA A 65 23.98 -41.98 15.12
N LYS A 66 22.92 -42.21 15.92
CA LYS A 66 23.05 -42.74 17.29
C LYS A 66 22.18 -43.99 17.51
N GLU A 67 22.62 -45.12 16.99
CA GLU A 67 21.92 -46.41 17.07
C GLU A 67 21.98 -47.10 18.47
N GLY A 68 22.27 -46.38 19.56
CA GLY A 68 22.77 -47.00 20.80
C GLY A 68 22.01 -46.80 22.11
N THR A 69 21.16 -45.78 22.29
CA THR A 69 20.63 -45.46 23.64
C THR A 69 19.16 -45.04 23.64
N HIS A 70 18.31 -45.88 24.27
CA HIS A 70 16.86 -45.69 24.38
C HIS A 70 16.42 -44.41 25.11
N GLU A 71 17.29 -43.75 25.88
CA GLU A 71 16.95 -42.50 26.59
C GLU A 71 16.81 -41.27 25.68
N HIS A 72 17.43 -41.24 24.50
CA HIS A 72 17.40 -40.05 23.64
C HIS A 72 16.10 -39.89 22.83
N ARG A 73 15.31 -40.96 22.66
CA ARG A 73 14.06 -40.93 21.89
C ARG A 73 12.98 -40.02 22.49
N GLY A 74 12.97 -39.84 23.81
CA GLY A 74 11.98 -38.99 24.50
C GLY A 74 12.14 -37.50 24.19
N HIS A 75 13.39 -37.00 24.16
CA HIS A 75 13.68 -35.60 23.85
C HIS A 75 13.34 -35.25 22.40
N ILE A 76 13.56 -36.17 21.47
CA ILE A 76 13.30 -35.96 20.04
C ILE A 76 11.78 -35.87 19.78
N LEU A 77 10.98 -36.77 20.36
CA LEU A 77 9.53 -36.72 20.21
C LEU A 77 8.94 -35.43 20.80
N ALA A 78 9.48 -34.95 21.93
CA ALA A 78 9.09 -33.68 22.55
C ALA A 78 9.45 -32.47 21.66
N THR A 79 10.63 -32.49 21.02
CA THR A 79 11.07 -31.41 20.13
C THR A 79 10.25 -31.38 18.83
N CYS A 80 9.93 -32.54 18.25
CA CYS A 80 9.07 -32.65 17.07
C CYS A 80 7.62 -32.27 17.35
N THR A 81 7.03 -32.71 18.49
CA THR A 81 5.66 -32.30 18.87
C THR A 81 5.58 -30.82 19.19
N PHE A 82 6.62 -30.24 19.79
CA PHE A 82 6.74 -28.80 19.99
C PHE A 82 6.73 -28.02 18.67
N TRP A 83 7.47 -28.49 17.66
CA TRP A 83 7.53 -27.83 16.35
C TRP A 83 6.23 -27.98 15.55
N CYS A 84 5.60 -29.17 15.58
CA CYS A 84 4.30 -29.39 14.97
C CYS A 84 3.19 -28.53 15.61
N ALA A 85 3.26 -28.26 16.91
CA ALA A 85 2.35 -27.33 17.59
C ALA A 85 2.59 -25.86 17.19
N PHE A 86 3.83 -25.52 16.80
CA PHE A 86 4.24 -24.18 16.41
C PHE A 86 3.82 -23.84 14.98
N ASP A 87 3.90 -24.80 14.05
CA ASP A 87 3.57 -24.61 12.63
C ASP A 87 2.04 -24.48 12.39
N LEU A 88 1.20 -24.85 13.36
CA LEU A 88 -0.25 -24.90 13.16
C LEU A 88 -0.98 -23.55 13.33
N GLN A 89 -0.42 -22.52 13.98
CA GLN A 89 -1.10 -21.21 14.06
C GLN A 89 -0.16 -19.99 14.18
N PRO A 90 -0.16 -19.06 13.20
CA PRO A 90 0.55 -17.77 13.29
C PRO A 90 -0.07 -16.77 14.28
N ARG A 91 -1.04 -17.20 15.10
CA ARG A 91 -1.73 -16.41 16.14
C ARG A 91 -1.48 -16.95 17.55
N MET A 92 -0.29 -17.47 17.81
CA MET A 92 0.07 -17.88 19.17
C MET A 92 0.21 -16.65 20.08
N ASN A 93 -0.69 -16.52 21.05
CA ASN A 93 -0.62 -15.51 22.12
C ASN A 93 0.63 -15.76 22.99
N ALA A 94 1.26 -14.67 23.45
CA ALA A 94 2.46 -14.69 24.31
C ALA A 94 2.34 -15.63 25.52
N VAL A 95 1.12 -15.84 26.03
CA VAL A 95 0.80 -16.76 27.12
C VAL A 95 1.19 -18.21 26.79
N ARG A 96 0.87 -18.71 25.58
CA ARG A 96 1.18 -20.09 25.19
C ARG A 96 2.67 -20.29 25.00
N MET A 97 3.36 -19.28 24.47
CA MET A 97 4.82 -19.27 24.37
C MET A 97 5.48 -19.33 25.74
N ALA A 98 4.99 -18.54 26.70
CA ALA A 98 5.46 -18.58 28.07
C ALA A 98 5.20 -19.95 28.72
N THR A 99 4.07 -20.60 28.42
CA THR A 99 3.77 -21.95 28.92
C THR A 99 4.76 -22.98 28.41
N VAL A 100 5.06 -22.99 27.10
CA VAL A 100 6.01 -23.97 26.58
C VAL A 100 7.43 -23.68 27.03
N PHE A 101 7.81 -22.40 27.13
CA PHE A 101 9.08 -22.00 27.70
C PHE A 101 9.22 -22.48 29.15
N ALA A 102 8.19 -22.30 29.98
CA ALA A 102 8.18 -22.80 31.35
C ALA A 102 8.30 -24.33 31.41
N SER A 103 7.65 -25.06 30.50
CA SER A 103 7.78 -26.52 30.41
C SER A 103 9.19 -26.97 30.02
N LEU A 104 9.85 -26.26 29.09
CA LEU A 104 11.23 -26.54 28.69
C LEU A 104 12.24 -26.25 29.80
N VAL A 105 12.08 -25.13 30.50
CA VAL A 105 12.92 -24.79 31.67
C VAL A 105 12.73 -25.81 32.78
N PHE A 106 11.49 -26.24 33.02
CA PHE A 106 11.18 -27.24 34.04
C PHE A 106 11.81 -28.61 33.71
N GLN A 107 11.76 -29.05 32.44
CA GLN A 107 12.40 -30.29 32.01
C GLN A 107 13.93 -30.21 32.07
N ALA A 108 14.54 -29.06 31.74
CA ALA A 108 15.99 -28.87 31.83
C ALA A 108 16.50 -28.93 33.29
N ASN A 109 15.74 -28.37 34.23
CA ASN A 109 16.14 -28.31 35.64
C ASN A 109 16.21 -29.70 36.32
N ALA A 110 15.57 -30.72 35.73
CA ALA A 110 15.63 -32.11 36.23
C ALA A 110 16.91 -32.85 35.80
N ALA A 111 17.71 -32.32 34.88
CA ALA A 111 18.82 -33.03 34.25
C ALA A 111 20.15 -32.26 34.36
N ASN A 112 20.96 -32.50 35.40
CA ASN A 112 22.35 -32.03 35.60
C ASN A 112 22.62 -30.50 35.54
N GLU A 113 23.58 -30.01 36.33
CA GLU A 113 23.94 -28.58 36.37
C GLU A 113 24.45 -28.00 35.03
N ALA A 114 25.00 -28.84 34.14
CA ALA A 114 25.48 -28.40 32.83
C ALA A 114 24.35 -28.01 31.86
N SER A 115 23.11 -28.48 32.06
CA SER A 115 21.99 -28.19 31.15
C SER A 115 21.38 -26.79 31.37
N LEU A 116 21.50 -26.26 32.59
CA LEU A 116 20.93 -24.96 32.97
C LEU A 116 21.54 -23.82 32.15
N GLY A 117 22.85 -23.86 31.92
CA GLY A 117 23.57 -22.86 31.12
C GLY A 117 23.08 -22.80 29.68
N PHE A 118 22.83 -23.95 29.05
CA PHE A 118 22.26 -24.00 27.70
C PHE A 118 20.85 -23.42 27.66
N GLY A 119 20.00 -23.78 28.64
CA GLY A 119 18.63 -23.25 28.73
C GLY A 119 18.58 -21.73 28.78
N ILE A 120 19.47 -21.08 29.55
CA ILE A 120 19.54 -19.62 29.66
C ILE A 120 19.95 -18.98 28.32
N VAL A 121 20.96 -19.54 27.64
CA VAL A 121 21.41 -19.01 26.34
C VAL A 121 20.31 -19.14 25.28
N PHE A 122 19.63 -20.29 25.22
CA PHE A 122 18.50 -20.49 24.32
C PHE A 122 17.34 -19.54 24.63
N ALA A 123 17.04 -19.32 25.91
CA ALA A 123 16.03 -18.37 26.34
C ALA A 123 16.34 -16.94 25.88
N ALA A 124 17.57 -16.48 26.12
CA ALA A 124 18.02 -15.15 25.74
C ALA A 124 17.97 -14.95 24.22
N PHE A 125 18.44 -15.94 23.46
CA PHE A 125 18.38 -15.92 22.00
C PHE A 125 16.94 -15.88 21.49
N TYR A 126 16.05 -16.68 22.08
CA TYR A 126 14.65 -16.70 21.71
C TYR A 126 13.95 -15.37 22.01
N LEU A 127 14.20 -14.77 23.18
CA LEU A 127 13.67 -13.45 23.53
C LEU A 127 14.18 -12.37 22.57
N LEU A 128 15.44 -12.45 22.14
CA LEU A 128 16.02 -11.55 21.14
C LEU A 128 15.33 -11.70 19.77
N LEU A 129 15.18 -12.94 19.28
CA LEU A 129 14.46 -13.19 18.02
C LEU A 129 13.00 -12.72 18.09
N PHE A 130 12.32 -12.98 19.21
CA PHE A 130 10.96 -12.52 19.44
C PHE A 130 10.88 -10.99 19.47
N GLY A 131 11.85 -10.32 20.10
CA GLY A 131 11.96 -8.87 20.11
C GLY A 131 12.12 -8.29 18.70
N ILE A 132 13.03 -8.86 17.90
CA ILE A 132 13.27 -8.47 16.50
C ILE A 132 12.01 -8.70 15.66
N HIS A 133 11.35 -9.85 15.81
CA HIS A 133 10.12 -10.15 15.08
C HIS A 133 9.01 -9.13 15.37
N ASN A 134 8.79 -8.81 16.65
CA ASN A 134 7.80 -7.81 17.04
C ASN A 134 8.16 -6.41 16.54
N MET A 135 9.44 -6.04 16.55
CA MET A 135 9.91 -4.77 16.01
C MET A 135 9.64 -4.70 14.50
N PHE A 136 10.00 -5.76 13.76
CA PHE A 136 9.78 -5.84 12.32
C PHE A 136 8.30 -5.74 11.96
N MET A 137 7.44 -6.47 12.67
CA MET A 137 5.98 -6.39 12.47
C MET A 137 5.42 -5.01 12.76
N LYS A 138 5.98 -4.26 13.71
CA LYS A 138 5.60 -2.86 13.94
C LYS A 138 6.01 -1.97 12.76
N ILE A 139 7.23 -2.13 12.25
CA ILE A 139 7.71 -1.36 11.10
C ILE A 139 6.83 -1.63 9.87
N VAL A 140 6.58 -2.90 9.55
CA VAL A 140 5.74 -3.28 8.41
C VAL A 140 4.32 -2.74 8.55
N ARG A 141 3.73 -2.78 9.75
CA ARG A 141 2.40 -2.18 9.98
C ARG A 141 2.40 -0.67 9.77
N LEU A 142 3.44 0.02 10.25
CA LEU A 142 3.57 1.47 10.03
C LEU A 142 3.70 1.80 8.54
N GLU A 143 4.43 0.97 7.78
CA GLU A 143 4.57 1.13 6.33
C GLU A 143 3.26 0.84 5.58
N ILE A 144 2.54 -0.23 5.94
CA ILE A 144 1.23 -0.55 5.35
C ILE A 144 0.24 0.58 5.60
N HIS A 145 0.17 1.11 6.83
CA HIS A 145 -0.71 2.25 7.13
C HIS A 145 -0.33 3.50 6.33
N ALA A 146 0.97 3.74 6.09
CA ALA A 146 1.42 4.82 5.22
C ALA A 146 1.02 4.59 3.75
N MET A 147 1.05 3.35 3.26
CA MET A 147 0.60 3.02 1.90
C MET A 147 -0.92 3.14 1.72
N ASP A 148 -1.71 2.67 2.70
CA ASP A 148 -3.17 2.71 2.66
C ASP A 148 -3.68 4.16 2.53
N SER A 149 -3.15 5.07 3.36
CA SER A 149 -3.48 6.50 3.28
C SER A 149 -3.14 7.14 1.92
N GLY A 150 -2.04 6.72 1.29
CA GLY A 150 -1.66 7.17 -0.05
C GLY A 150 -2.63 6.67 -1.13
N ASN A 151 -3.08 5.42 -1.03
CA ASN A 151 -4.03 4.82 -1.95
C ASN A 151 -5.42 5.46 -1.83
N GLU A 152 -5.90 5.67 -0.60
CA GLU A 152 -7.17 6.35 -0.33
C GLU A 152 -7.16 7.77 -0.89
N LEU A 153 -6.10 8.55 -0.61
CA LEU A 153 -5.96 9.91 -1.13
C LEU A 153 -5.88 9.95 -2.66
N SER A 154 -5.17 8.99 -3.28
CA SER A 154 -5.10 8.87 -4.74
C SER A 154 -6.49 8.63 -5.35
N ALA A 155 -7.27 7.72 -4.76
CA ALA A 155 -8.63 7.44 -5.19
C ALA A 155 -9.54 8.67 -5.06
N VAL A 156 -9.48 9.40 -3.94
CA VAL A 156 -10.24 10.64 -3.75
C VAL A 156 -9.83 11.72 -4.75
N LYS A 157 -8.53 11.85 -5.04
CA LYS A 157 -8.01 12.83 -6.01
C LYS A 157 -8.49 12.52 -7.43
N ILE A 158 -8.53 11.25 -7.83
CA ILE A 158 -9.10 10.83 -9.13
C ILE A 158 -10.60 11.11 -9.18
N LEU A 159 -11.33 10.79 -8.11
CA LEU A 159 -12.76 11.05 -8.03
C LEU A 159 -13.08 12.54 -8.14
N LEU A 160 -12.41 13.39 -7.33
CA LEU A 160 -12.55 14.84 -7.42
C LEU A 160 -12.15 15.36 -8.79
N GLY A 161 -11.07 14.85 -9.38
CA GLY A 161 -10.64 15.21 -10.74
C GLY A 161 -11.62 14.82 -11.84
N THR A 162 -12.60 13.94 -11.54
CA THR A 162 -13.68 13.57 -12.46
C THR A 162 -14.87 14.52 -12.37
N ILE A 163 -15.13 15.09 -11.19
CA ILE A 163 -16.33 15.90 -10.93
C ILE A 163 -16.06 17.40 -10.79
N CYS A 164 -14.82 17.79 -10.58
CA CYS A 164 -14.37 19.16 -10.39
C CYS A 164 -13.49 19.59 -11.57
N ASP A 165 -13.54 20.87 -11.90
CA ASP A 165 -12.69 21.47 -12.94
C ASP A 165 -11.23 21.56 -12.47
N VAL A 166 -11.04 21.78 -11.17
CA VAL A 166 -9.72 21.94 -10.56
C VAL A 166 -9.67 21.22 -9.21
N VAL A 167 -8.54 20.56 -8.94
CA VAL A 167 -8.25 19.94 -7.63
C VAL A 167 -6.90 20.43 -7.13
N VAL A 168 -6.85 20.91 -5.88
CA VAL A 168 -5.65 21.49 -5.26
C VAL A 168 -5.47 20.99 -3.84
N GLU A 169 -4.23 20.96 -3.38
CA GLU A 169 -3.86 20.60 -2.02
C GLU A 169 -3.48 21.85 -1.22
N LEU A 170 -4.04 21.97 -0.03
CA LEU A 170 -3.76 23.03 0.93
C LEU A 170 -3.02 22.46 2.15
N ASP A 171 -2.09 23.26 2.69
CA ASP A 171 -1.40 22.94 3.94
C ASP A 171 -2.29 23.22 5.18
N SER A 172 -1.71 23.04 6.38
CA SER A 172 -2.38 23.31 7.65
C SER A 172 -2.74 24.79 7.87
N ASN A 173 -2.13 25.70 7.11
CA ASN A 173 -2.40 27.14 7.13
C ASN A 173 -3.29 27.56 5.96
N LEU A 174 -3.89 26.59 5.25
CA LEU A 174 -4.74 26.80 4.08
C LEU A 174 -4.04 27.52 2.93
N ARG A 175 -2.73 27.24 2.74
CA ARG A 175 -1.93 27.72 1.61
C ARG A 175 -1.77 26.64 0.56
N PHE A 176 -1.76 27.03 -0.72
CA PHE A 176 -1.60 26.09 -1.82
C PHE A 176 -0.21 25.44 -1.80
N MET A 177 -0.15 24.11 -1.72
CA MET A 177 1.11 23.39 -1.66
C MET A 177 1.84 23.34 -3.01
N GLN A 178 1.10 23.32 -4.11
CA GLN A 178 1.61 23.18 -5.47
C GLN A 178 0.95 24.20 -6.40
N HIS A 179 1.67 24.59 -7.45
CA HIS A 179 1.09 25.41 -8.50
C HIS A 179 0.02 24.60 -9.27
N SER A 180 -1.17 25.19 -9.43
CA SER A 180 -2.22 24.64 -10.28
C SER A 180 -2.50 25.59 -11.46
N PRO A 181 -2.08 25.26 -12.68
CA PRO A 181 -2.36 26.08 -13.86
C PRO A 181 -3.86 26.11 -14.17
N GLY A 182 -4.60 25.06 -13.81
CA GLY A 182 -6.06 25.02 -13.92
C GLY A 182 -6.72 26.12 -13.08
N LEU A 183 -6.33 26.23 -11.80
CA LEU A 183 -6.86 27.28 -10.92
C LEU A 183 -6.48 28.68 -11.41
N ALA A 184 -5.22 28.87 -11.84
CA ALA A 184 -4.75 30.14 -12.36
C ALA A 184 -5.50 30.55 -13.65
N GLY A 185 -5.85 29.58 -14.50
CA GLY A 185 -6.66 29.79 -15.69
C GLY A 185 -8.09 30.20 -15.37
N VAL A 186 -8.74 29.44 -14.47
CA VAL A 186 -10.13 29.71 -14.02
C VAL A 186 -10.26 31.09 -13.38
N LEU A 187 -9.26 31.53 -12.62
CA LEU A 187 -9.24 32.86 -11.97
C LEU A 187 -8.58 33.95 -12.82
N LEU A 188 -8.29 33.69 -14.10
CA LEU A 188 -7.73 34.64 -15.05
C LEU A 188 -6.38 35.27 -14.61
N HIS A 189 -5.63 34.63 -13.71
CA HIS A 189 -4.28 35.08 -13.30
C HIS A 189 -3.21 34.83 -14.37
N GLY A 190 -3.54 34.02 -15.38
CA GLY A 190 -2.61 33.61 -16.44
C GLY A 190 -1.74 32.43 -16.02
N ALA A 191 -1.38 31.58 -16.99
CA ALA A 191 -0.63 30.34 -16.74
C ALA A 191 0.78 30.54 -16.17
N SER A 192 1.34 31.76 -16.28
CA SER A 192 2.66 32.09 -15.76
C SER A 192 2.67 32.48 -14.28
N HIS A 193 1.51 32.78 -13.69
CA HIS A 193 1.46 33.23 -12.30
C HIS A 193 1.36 32.04 -11.35
N SER A 194 2.43 31.77 -10.61
CA SER A 194 2.40 30.72 -9.59
C SER A 194 1.53 31.15 -8.42
N ILE A 195 0.51 30.34 -8.13
CA ILE A 195 -0.33 30.46 -6.93
C ILE A 195 0.23 29.66 -5.73
N GLN A 196 1.38 28.99 -5.89
CA GLN A 196 1.97 28.18 -4.83
C GLN A 196 2.32 29.06 -3.61
N GLY A 197 1.95 28.61 -2.41
CA GLY A 197 2.19 29.31 -1.15
C GLY A 197 1.23 30.46 -0.85
N ALA A 198 0.41 30.88 -1.82
CA ALA A 198 -0.64 31.87 -1.60
C ALA A 198 -1.72 31.31 -0.65
N SER A 199 -2.37 32.17 0.12
CA SER A 199 -3.43 31.76 1.04
C SER A 199 -4.73 31.59 0.26
N LEU A 200 -5.54 30.56 0.57
CA LEU A 200 -6.90 30.43 0.02
C LEU A 200 -7.72 31.71 0.21
N GLN A 201 -7.48 32.40 1.32
CA GLN A 201 -8.10 33.66 1.71
C GLN A 201 -7.93 34.77 0.67
N ASP A 202 -6.78 34.83 0.02
CA ASP A 202 -6.44 35.87 -0.95
C ASP A 202 -7.32 35.77 -2.21
N PHE A 203 -7.89 34.58 -2.44
CA PHE A 203 -8.75 34.28 -3.58
C PHE A 203 -10.23 34.23 -3.22
N LEU A 204 -10.64 34.41 -1.96
CA LEU A 204 -12.06 34.45 -1.59
C LEU A 204 -12.61 35.88 -1.73
N HIS A 205 -13.86 35.99 -2.16
CA HIS A 205 -14.57 37.26 -2.33
C HIS A 205 -15.59 37.44 -1.20
N GLY A 206 -15.40 38.50 -0.39
CA GLY A 206 -16.25 38.85 0.75
C GLY A 206 -15.71 38.33 2.09
N GLU A 207 -15.56 39.22 3.07
CA GLU A 207 -14.94 38.91 4.37
C GLU A 207 -15.76 37.92 5.22
N ASP A 208 -17.09 38.06 5.24
CA ASP A 208 -17.96 37.19 6.04
C ASP A 208 -17.93 35.74 5.52
N ALA A 209 -18.02 35.57 4.20
CA ALA A 209 -17.96 34.26 3.56
C ALA A 209 -16.57 33.61 3.74
N GLN A 210 -15.51 34.42 3.67
CA GLN A 210 -14.15 33.98 3.96
C GLN A 210 -14.04 33.43 5.38
N GLN A 211 -14.49 34.17 6.40
CA GLN A 211 -14.41 33.72 7.79
C GLN A 211 -15.18 32.42 8.02
N GLU A 212 -16.37 32.27 7.44
CA GLU A 212 -17.16 31.05 7.60
C GLU A 212 -16.51 29.84 6.93
N ILE A 213 -15.97 29.98 5.71
CA ILE A 213 -15.26 28.90 5.03
C ILE A 213 -14.02 28.48 5.83
N LEU A 214 -13.22 29.45 6.29
CA LEU A 214 -12.02 29.16 7.08
C LEU A 214 -12.36 28.47 8.41
N ARG A 215 -13.42 28.93 9.08
CA ARG A 215 -13.90 28.32 10.33
C ARG A 215 -14.31 26.87 10.10
N ARG A 216 -15.05 26.58 9.02
CA ARG A 216 -15.48 25.21 8.70
C ARG A 216 -14.30 24.33 8.29
N LEU A 217 -13.35 24.84 7.51
CA LEU A 217 -12.12 24.12 7.18
C LEU A 217 -11.30 23.81 8.44
N ALA A 218 -11.21 24.73 9.40
CA ALA A 218 -10.52 24.49 10.66
C ALA A 218 -11.25 23.47 11.57
N CYS A 219 -12.59 23.51 11.59
CA CYS A 219 -13.41 22.64 12.43
C CYS A 219 -13.69 21.25 11.81
N SER A 220 -13.42 21.04 10.52
CA SER A 220 -13.58 19.74 9.85
C SER A 220 -12.86 18.67 10.68
N SER A 221 -13.56 17.64 11.13
CA SER A 221 -12.96 16.58 11.95
C SER A 221 -12.45 15.48 11.05
N GLU A 222 -11.30 14.89 11.36
CA GLU A 222 -10.77 13.71 10.65
C GLU A 222 -11.71 12.51 10.71
N ALA A 223 -12.58 12.45 11.72
CA ALA A 223 -13.59 11.40 11.84
C ALA A 223 -14.77 11.60 10.88
N ALA A 224 -14.86 12.75 10.20
CA ALA A 224 -15.93 13.00 9.24
C ALA A 224 -15.66 12.21 7.96
N THR A 225 -16.41 11.12 7.79
CA THR A 225 -16.41 10.29 6.57
C THR A 225 -16.98 11.01 5.35
N ALA A 226 -17.47 12.25 5.49
CA ALA A 226 -18.13 13.00 4.43
C ALA A 226 -17.33 14.25 4.07
N ALA A 227 -17.21 14.51 2.76
CA ALA A 227 -16.63 15.74 2.25
C ALA A 227 -17.52 16.95 2.62
N ASP A 228 -16.89 18.04 3.03
CA ASP A 228 -17.60 19.31 3.22
C ASP A 228 -17.82 19.99 1.87
N VAL A 229 -19.01 20.55 1.67
CA VAL A 229 -19.36 21.31 0.47
C VAL A 229 -19.68 22.75 0.84
N PHE A 230 -19.08 23.70 0.11
CA PHE A 230 -19.27 25.13 0.30
C PHE A 230 -19.62 25.80 -1.03
N HIS A 231 -20.48 26.80 -0.98
CA HIS A 231 -20.65 27.74 -2.09
C HIS A 231 -19.87 29.00 -1.75
N ALA A 232 -18.97 29.40 -2.64
CA ALA A 232 -18.09 30.54 -2.45
C ALA A 232 -18.07 31.39 -3.71
N LYS A 233 -17.68 32.65 -3.55
CA LYS A 233 -17.26 33.48 -4.66
C LYS A 233 -15.74 33.63 -4.56
N MET A 234 -15.04 33.36 -5.65
CA MET A 234 -13.59 33.54 -5.73
C MET A 234 -13.26 34.79 -6.53
N ARG A 235 -12.18 35.48 -6.13
CA ARG A 235 -11.70 36.69 -6.77
C ARG A 235 -10.80 36.33 -7.94
N ASP A 236 -11.10 36.87 -9.12
CA ASP A 236 -10.23 36.76 -10.29
C ASP A 236 -9.13 37.84 -10.30
N ALA A 237 -8.22 37.77 -11.27
CA ALA A 237 -7.12 38.72 -11.41
C ALA A 237 -7.56 40.19 -11.68
N THR A 238 -8.78 40.39 -12.14
CA THR A 238 -9.37 41.73 -12.38
C THR A 238 -10.16 42.24 -11.18
N GLY A 239 -10.26 41.46 -10.10
CA GLY A 239 -11.08 41.76 -8.93
C GLY A 239 -12.55 41.37 -9.08
N GLY A 240 -12.94 40.76 -10.21
CA GLY A 240 -14.24 40.16 -10.45
C GLY A 240 -14.47 38.96 -9.54
N SER A 241 -15.72 38.49 -9.50
CA SER A 241 -16.12 37.35 -8.68
C SER A 241 -16.59 36.18 -9.55
N VAL A 242 -16.02 35.00 -9.35
CA VAL A 242 -16.45 33.75 -10.00
C VAL A 242 -17.14 32.88 -8.95
N ALA A 243 -18.38 32.48 -9.22
CA ALA A 243 -19.12 31.59 -8.32
C ALA A 243 -18.58 30.17 -8.40
N MET A 244 -18.26 29.57 -7.26
CA MET A 244 -17.60 28.27 -7.15
C MET A 244 -18.29 27.40 -6.11
N GLU A 245 -18.36 26.11 -6.41
CA GLU A 245 -18.63 25.07 -5.43
C GLU A 245 -17.30 24.43 -5.02
N LEU A 246 -17.05 24.38 -3.72
CA LEU A 246 -15.82 23.88 -3.11
C LEU A 246 -16.11 22.58 -2.35
N PHE A 247 -15.37 21.52 -2.67
CA PHE A 247 -15.43 20.21 -2.04
C PHE A 247 -14.15 20.00 -1.23
N SER A 248 -14.25 19.95 0.09
CA SER A 248 -13.08 19.78 0.97
C SER A 248 -13.06 18.41 1.64
N VAL A 249 -11.90 17.76 1.58
CA VAL A 249 -11.59 16.56 2.37
C VAL A 249 -10.32 16.85 3.19
N ALA A 250 -10.42 16.76 4.52
CA ALA A 250 -9.26 16.85 5.39
C ALA A 250 -8.55 15.50 5.45
N PHE A 251 -7.21 15.51 5.41
CA PHE A 251 -6.39 14.31 5.53
C PHE A 251 -5.06 14.62 6.21
N HIS A 252 -4.36 13.58 6.64
CA HIS A 252 -3.00 13.71 7.17
C HIS A 252 -1.98 13.41 6.09
N GLY A 253 -1.04 14.35 5.88
CA GLY A 253 0.12 14.12 5.04
C GLY A 253 1.08 13.11 5.68
N SER A 254 2.08 12.67 4.90
CA SER A 254 3.16 11.80 5.40
C SER A 254 3.98 12.42 6.54
N ASP A 255 3.89 13.73 6.72
CA ASP A 255 4.49 14.50 7.81
C ASP A 255 3.60 14.57 9.07
N ASN A 256 2.50 13.81 9.09
CA ASN A 256 1.47 13.83 10.13
C ASN A 256 0.93 15.25 10.40
N ARG A 257 0.99 16.12 9.38
CA ARG A 257 0.34 17.43 9.42
C ARG A 257 -0.97 17.35 8.69
N ARG A 258 -1.96 18.01 9.26
CA ARG A 258 -3.27 18.17 8.64
C ARG A 258 -3.14 18.95 7.34
N ARG A 259 -3.76 18.43 6.29
CA ARG A 259 -3.84 19.01 4.95
C ARG A 259 -5.27 18.91 4.44
N HIS A 260 -5.59 19.68 3.41
CA HIS A 260 -6.90 19.64 2.78
C HIS A 260 -6.75 19.38 1.29
N LEU A 261 -7.55 18.45 0.77
CA LEU A 261 -7.75 18.29 -0.65
C LEU A 261 -9.02 19.05 -1.01
N LEU A 262 -8.88 20.05 -1.89
CA LEU A 262 -9.95 20.96 -2.27
C LEU A 262 -10.26 20.77 -3.76
N GLY A 263 -11.44 20.22 -4.06
CA GLY A 263 -12.03 20.24 -5.40
C GLY A 263 -12.81 21.52 -5.63
N MET A 264 -12.69 22.12 -6.80
CA MET A 264 -13.34 23.37 -7.18
C MET A 264 -14.08 23.16 -8.50
N ARG A 265 -15.36 23.52 -8.51
CA ARG A 265 -16.21 23.49 -9.71
C ARG A 265 -16.86 24.83 -9.93
N GLU A 266 -16.82 25.34 -11.16
CA GLU A 266 -17.53 26.57 -11.49
C GLU A 266 -19.03 26.35 -11.36
N PHE A 267 -19.67 27.19 -10.55
CA PHE A 267 -21.10 27.10 -10.29
C PHE A 267 -21.85 27.99 -11.27
N THR A 268 -22.31 27.41 -12.38
CA THR A 268 -23.16 28.11 -13.33
C THR A 268 -24.61 27.99 -12.88
N ASP A 269 -25.06 28.92 -12.04
CA ASP A 269 -26.47 29.10 -11.63
C ASP A 269 -27.42 29.46 -12.78
N VAL A 270 -26.89 29.51 -14.00
CA VAL A 270 -27.70 29.68 -15.19
C VAL A 270 -28.49 28.39 -15.32
N ALA A 271 -29.70 28.39 -14.76
CA ALA A 271 -30.78 27.48 -15.14
C ALA A 271 -30.61 27.30 -16.64
N PRO A 272 -30.35 26.06 -17.12
CA PRO A 272 -29.90 25.84 -18.48
C PRO A 272 -30.81 26.71 -19.32
N VAL A 273 -30.21 27.64 -20.09
CA VAL A 273 -31.00 28.41 -21.04
C VAL A 273 -31.48 27.34 -22.00
N MET A 274 -32.59 26.70 -21.66
CA MET A 274 -33.55 26.15 -22.58
C MET A 274 -33.90 27.40 -23.37
N ARG A 275 -33.08 27.68 -24.40
CA ARG A 275 -33.63 28.21 -25.62
C ARG A 275 -34.82 27.29 -25.84
N PRO A 276 -36.05 27.81 -25.81
CA PRO A 276 -37.20 26.97 -26.07
C PRO A 276 -36.84 26.16 -27.30
N LEU A 277 -36.77 24.84 -27.17
CA LEU A 277 -36.82 23.94 -28.32
C LEU A 277 -38.23 23.99 -28.95
N GLU A 278 -38.94 25.11 -28.79
CA GLU A 278 -40.09 25.48 -29.59
C GLU A 278 -39.58 25.92 -30.96
N ARG A 279 -39.99 25.13 -31.96
CA ARG A 279 -39.89 25.38 -33.42
C ARG A 279 -38.62 24.90 -34.11
N ARG A 280 -38.35 23.59 -34.08
CA ARG A 280 -38.00 22.87 -35.33
C ARG A 280 -38.23 21.36 -35.34
N TRP A 281 -39.16 20.83 -34.56
CA TRP A 281 -39.89 19.64 -35.00
C TRP A 281 -41.12 20.08 -35.78
N GLU A 282 -40.86 20.82 -36.85
CA GLU A 282 -41.80 20.83 -37.97
C GLU A 282 -41.55 19.47 -38.62
N PRO A 283 -42.52 18.53 -38.61
CA PRO A 283 -42.35 17.28 -39.32
C PRO A 283 -41.94 17.66 -40.73
N ALA A 284 -40.74 17.24 -41.14
CA ALA A 284 -40.24 17.50 -42.48
C ALA A 284 -41.38 17.17 -43.43
N GLN A 285 -41.87 18.17 -44.17
CA GLN A 285 -42.79 17.89 -45.27
C GLN A 285 -42.12 16.76 -46.05
N PRO A 286 -42.82 15.63 -46.27
CA PRO A 286 -42.25 14.53 -47.01
C PRO A 286 -41.70 15.12 -48.32
N PRO A 287 -40.44 14.82 -48.67
CA PRO A 287 -39.89 15.32 -49.92
C PRO A 287 -40.88 14.99 -51.04
N PRO A 288 -41.13 15.91 -51.98
CA PRO A 288 -41.99 15.60 -53.12
C PRO A 288 -41.50 14.30 -53.73
N VAL A 289 -42.42 13.35 -53.93
CA VAL A 289 -42.13 12.03 -54.49
C VAL A 289 -41.54 12.24 -55.89
N VAL A 290 -40.21 12.32 -55.97
CA VAL A 290 -39.48 12.29 -57.23
C VAL A 290 -39.49 10.84 -57.66
N SER A 291 -40.30 10.54 -58.67
CA SER A 291 -40.33 9.23 -59.30
C SER A 291 -38.91 8.85 -59.75
N PRO A 292 -38.42 7.65 -59.42
CA PRO A 292 -37.08 7.23 -59.80
C PRO A 292 -36.97 7.16 -61.32
N ARG A 293 -36.25 8.13 -61.90
CA ARG A 293 -35.80 8.08 -63.28
C ARG A 293 -34.59 7.16 -63.30
N TRP A 294 -34.81 5.92 -63.70
CA TRP A 294 -33.77 4.93 -63.95
C TRP A 294 -32.77 5.46 -65.00
N HIS A 295 -31.65 6.00 -64.53
CA HIS A 295 -30.49 6.25 -65.37
C HIS A 295 -29.52 5.09 -65.20
N GLY A 296 -29.02 4.64 -66.36
CA GLY A 296 -28.29 3.40 -66.58
C GLY A 296 -27.14 3.12 -65.61
N THR A 297 -26.93 1.82 -65.46
CA THR A 297 -25.80 1.11 -64.88
C THR A 297 -24.45 1.80 -65.17
N PRO A 298 -23.68 2.20 -64.15
CA PRO A 298 -22.26 2.53 -64.32
C PRO A 298 -21.43 1.24 -64.41
N ALA A 299 -20.50 1.24 -65.37
CA ALA A 299 -19.52 0.18 -65.61
C ALA A 299 -18.55 0.00 -64.42
N ALA A 300 -18.04 -1.22 -64.32
CA ALA A 300 -17.16 -1.71 -63.26
C ALA A 300 -15.84 -0.91 -63.15
N PRO A 301 -15.32 -0.66 -61.92
CA PRO A 301 -14.00 -0.09 -61.75
C PRO A 301 -12.89 -1.15 -61.96
N GLU A 302 -11.92 -0.77 -62.80
CA GLU A 302 -10.66 -1.46 -63.02
C GLU A 302 -9.85 -1.63 -61.72
N GLN A 303 -9.25 -2.80 -61.57
CA GLN A 303 -8.34 -3.14 -60.49
C GLN A 303 -7.02 -2.38 -60.65
N GLY A 304 -6.82 -1.37 -59.81
CA GLY A 304 -5.56 -0.65 -59.64
C GLY A 304 -4.63 -1.36 -58.66
N GLU A 305 -3.54 -1.86 -59.23
CA GLU A 305 -2.30 -2.42 -58.67
C GLU A 305 -1.79 -1.67 -57.41
N ILE A 306 -1.62 -2.40 -56.31
CA ILE A 306 -1.04 -1.88 -55.06
C ILE A 306 0.45 -2.27 -55.04
N ASP A 307 1.30 -1.30 -55.33
CA ASP A 307 2.74 -1.39 -55.21
C ASP A 307 3.18 -1.49 -53.74
N ALA A 308 3.98 -2.51 -53.46
CA ALA A 308 4.61 -2.77 -52.17
C ALA A 308 5.81 -1.83 -51.97
N GLN A 309 5.81 -1.08 -50.86
CA GLN A 309 6.93 -0.25 -50.44
C GLN A 309 7.68 -0.91 -49.26
N PRO A 310 9.02 -1.09 -49.33
CA PRO A 310 9.79 -1.79 -48.31
C PRO A 310 10.17 -0.89 -47.10
N PRO A 311 10.50 -1.51 -45.94
CA PRO A 311 10.79 -0.79 -44.70
C PRO A 311 12.17 -0.13 -44.71
N SER A 312 12.21 1.16 -44.36
CA SER A 312 13.44 1.92 -44.15
C SER A 312 14.12 1.54 -42.82
N ARG A 313 15.44 1.37 -42.92
CA ARG A 313 16.37 1.05 -41.82
C ARG A 313 16.70 2.28 -40.95
N ALA A 314 17.02 1.93 -39.71
CA ALA A 314 17.73 2.63 -38.64
C ALA A 314 18.78 3.70 -39.00
N SER A 315 18.88 4.69 -38.11
CA SER A 315 20.07 5.45 -37.74
C SER A 315 19.89 5.86 -36.26
N SER A 316 20.65 5.25 -35.34
CA SER A 316 21.93 5.73 -34.77
C SER A 316 21.75 6.69 -33.60
#